data_AF-A0A090EKI3-F1
#
_entry.id   AF-A0A090EKI3-F1
#
_cell.length_a   1.000
_cell.length_b   1.000
_cell.length_c   1.000
_cell.angle_alpha   90.00
_cell.angle_beta   90.00
_cell.angle_gamma   90.00
#
_symmetry.space_group_name_H-M   'P 1'
#
loop_
_entity.id
_entity.type
_entity.pdbx_description
1 polymer ?
#
loop_
_entity_poly.entity_id
_entity_poly.type
_entity_poly.pdbx_seq_one_letter_code
_entity_poly.pdbx_strand_id
1 'polypeptide(L)'
;MLNDVIRNLSSSESNADYVRVNLVFALFCKGNSEDLIDPGLWLLEKWNNYAGKALGWALVGKNASTITKVNKLTMARLQREIRSTAEVGLTGFRYQGPQPYAPDYRMRWLVNREAADSNNTKTSLIELMVPVPDDAQGWRSMAQTFREISEHFPYDTGYASPGLVFGDDAAKVEAGAIIGPLAMRHKGFDVPNNATTSYFVGRGSRGARWLTLLSKEKAAEIGLSSAGNLPQGATVAPTKNGWMIVASEIPEVGDTNRGVEATNLQWVAKILEPISFFGDRNLKMLLSDRLDFVDRWERRFLSVAGEMSTP
;
A
#
# COMPACT_ATOMS: atom_id res chain seq x y z
N MET A 1 15.74 8.12 -12.19
CA MET A 1 15.07 8.83 -11.08
C MET A 1 14.72 7.91 -9.92
N LEU A 2 13.78 6.95 -10.05
CA LEU A 2 13.48 5.98 -8.99
C LEU A 2 14.75 5.28 -8.47
N ASN A 3 15.56 4.75 -9.39
CA ASN A 3 16.85 4.11 -9.07
C ASN A 3 17.86 5.08 -8.42
N ASP A 4 17.78 6.38 -8.70
CA ASP A 4 18.69 7.36 -8.10
C ASP A 4 18.32 7.62 -6.64
N VAL A 5 17.02 7.73 -6.34
CA VAL A 5 16.53 7.85 -4.95
C VAL A 5 16.89 6.61 -4.14
N ILE A 6 16.71 5.42 -4.72
CA ILE A 6 17.09 4.16 -4.08
C ILE A 6 18.58 4.13 -3.76
N ARG A 7 19.44 4.43 -4.75
CA ARG A 7 20.91 4.48 -4.54
C ARG A 7 21.30 5.50 -3.47
N ASN A 8 20.66 6.67 -3.44
CA ASN A 8 20.94 7.70 -2.43
C ASN A 8 20.54 7.25 -1.02
N LEU A 9 19.42 6.55 -0.88
CA LEU A 9 19.01 5.98 0.41
C LEU A 9 19.94 4.84 0.85
N SER A 10 20.36 3.97 -0.07
CA SER A 10 21.25 2.84 0.23
C SER A 10 22.71 3.24 0.47
N SER A 11 23.17 4.39 -0.01
CA SER A 11 24.55 4.86 0.17
C SER A 11 24.81 5.60 1.48
N SER A 12 23.75 5.98 2.20
CA SER A 12 23.84 6.56 3.53
C SER A 12 23.56 5.48 4.56
N GLU A 13 24.61 4.90 5.16
CA GLU A 13 24.47 3.84 6.19
C GLU A 13 23.46 4.26 7.28
N SER A 14 23.46 5.53 7.70
CA SER A 14 22.51 6.05 8.68
C SER A 14 21.04 6.06 8.23
N ASN A 15 20.75 6.19 6.93
CA ASN A 15 19.37 6.30 6.43
C ASN A 15 18.79 4.94 6.06
N ALA A 16 19.63 4.01 5.58
CA ALA A 16 19.23 2.67 5.18
C ALA A 16 18.66 1.83 6.34
N ASP A 17 19.03 2.17 7.57
CA ASP A 17 18.51 1.58 8.81
C ASP A 17 17.08 2.04 9.12
N TYR A 18 16.69 3.23 8.66
CA TYR A 18 15.40 3.84 8.99
C TYR A 18 14.40 3.81 7.85
N VAL A 19 14.84 4.01 6.61
CA VAL A 19 13.97 4.18 5.44
C VAL A 19 14.48 3.36 4.26
N ARG A 20 13.54 2.68 3.59
CA ARG A 20 13.78 1.96 2.35
C ARG A 20 12.72 2.29 1.31
N VAL A 21 12.97 1.87 0.08
CA VAL A 21 11.99 1.92 -1.01
C VAL A 21 11.61 0.50 -1.35
N ASN A 22 10.35 0.16 -1.12
CA ASN A 22 9.78 -1.12 -1.50
C ASN A 22 8.50 -0.90 -2.29
N LEU A 23 8.16 -1.86 -3.14
CA LEU A 23 6.85 -1.88 -3.78
C LEU A 23 5.84 -2.40 -2.75
N VAL A 24 4.90 -1.55 -2.38
CA VAL A 24 3.82 -1.89 -1.44
C VAL A 24 2.55 -2.12 -2.23
N PHE A 25 1.88 -3.23 -1.94
CA PHE A 25 0.54 -3.57 -2.41
C PHE A 25 -0.40 -3.70 -1.23
N ALA A 26 -1.59 -3.12 -1.30
CA ALA A 26 -2.59 -3.20 -0.24
C ALA A 26 -4.00 -3.36 -0.79
N LEU A 27 -4.80 -4.18 -0.12
CA LEU A 27 -6.24 -4.31 -0.32
C LEU A 27 -6.96 -3.95 0.99
N PHE A 28 -8.00 -3.13 0.88
CA PHE A 28 -8.91 -2.80 1.95
C PHE A 28 -10.26 -3.47 1.66
N CYS A 29 -10.66 -4.39 2.54
CA CYS A 29 -11.87 -5.19 2.38
C CYS A 29 -12.89 -4.83 3.47
N LYS A 30 -14.07 -4.35 3.08
CA LYS A 30 -15.28 -4.41 3.93
C LYS A 30 -16.01 -5.71 3.69
N GLY A 31 -16.86 -6.09 4.64
CA GLY A 31 -17.66 -7.30 4.56
C GLY A 31 -17.24 -8.37 5.56
N ASN A 32 -17.74 -9.59 5.36
CA ASN A 32 -17.58 -10.68 6.30
C ASN A 32 -16.15 -11.18 6.29
N SER A 33 -15.63 -11.43 7.49
CA SER A 33 -14.25 -11.88 7.67
C SER A 33 -14.06 -13.34 7.20
N GLU A 34 -15.13 -14.13 7.16
CA GLU A 34 -15.17 -15.49 6.59
C GLU A 34 -14.78 -15.53 5.11
N ASP A 35 -15.18 -14.53 4.33
CA ASP A 35 -14.89 -14.44 2.88
C ASP A 35 -13.39 -14.25 2.59
N LEU A 36 -12.59 -14.00 3.63
CA LEU A 36 -11.15 -13.84 3.53
C LEU A 36 -10.37 -15.13 3.84
N ILE A 37 -10.99 -16.15 4.44
CA ILE A 37 -10.27 -17.34 4.93
C ILE A 37 -9.58 -18.10 3.79
N ASP A 38 -10.34 -18.51 2.78
CA ASP A 38 -9.80 -19.28 1.65
C ASP A 38 -8.80 -18.46 0.80
N PRO A 39 -9.11 -17.20 0.42
CA PRO A 39 -8.14 -16.32 -0.22
C PRO A 39 -6.86 -16.10 0.60
N GLY A 40 -7.00 -15.99 1.93
CA GLY A 40 -5.87 -15.81 2.83
C GLY A 40 -4.94 -17.02 2.88
N LEU A 41 -5.50 -18.23 2.96
CA LEU A 41 -4.73 -19.47 2.95
C LEU A 41 -4.01 -19.66 1.62
N TRP A 42 -4.70 -19.41 0.50
CA TRP A 42 -4.11 -19.41 -0.84
C TRP A 42 -2.97 -18.38 -0.94
N LEU A 43 -3.17 -17.16 -0.43
CA LEU A 43 -2.16 -16.12 -0.47
C LEU A 43 -0.93 -16.48 0.36
N LEU A 44 -1.12 -17.07 1.55
CA LEU A 44 -0.02 -17.51 2.40
C LEU A 44 0.85 -18.57 1.68
N GLU A 45 0.23 -19.53 1.00
CA GLU A 45 0.93 -20.51 0.18
C GLU A 45 1.65 -19.86 -0.99
N LYS A 46 0.97 -19.01 -1.76
CA LYS A 46 1.54 -18.29 -2.90
C LYS A 46 2.73 -17.43 -2.47
N TRP A 47 2.62 -16.74 -1.34
CA TRP A 47 3.67 -15.92 -0.79
C TRP A 47 4.89 -16.74 -0.37
N ASN A 48 4.65 -17.92 0.24
CA ASN A 48 5.72 -18.86 0.57
C ASN A 48 6.41 -19.41 -0.68
N ASN A 49 5.70 -19.63 -1.78
CA ASN A 49 6.30 -20.04 -3.05
C ASN A 49 7.12 -18.92 -3.71
N TYR A 50 6.65 -17.67 -3.59
CA TYR A 50 7.31 -16.51 -4.18
C TYR A 50 8.59 -16.10 -3.42
N ALA A 51 8.50 -15.89 -2.10
CA ALA A 51 9.59 -15.35 -1.30
C ALA A 51 10.19 -16.34 -0.28
N GLY A 52 9.71 -17.59 -0.22
CA GLY A 52 9.89 -18.52 0.92
C GLY A 52 11.24 -18.54 1.61
N LYS A 53 12.35 -18.64 0.87
CA LYS A 53 13.69 -18.67 1.46
C LYS A 53 14.10 -17.35 2.12
N ALA A 54 13.56 -16.23 1.65
CA ALA A 54 13.76 -14.92 2.24
C ALA A 54 12.85 -14.67 3.46
N LEU A 55 11.80 -15.46 3.69
CA LEU A 55 10.85 -15.25 4.78
C LEU A 55 11.28 -15.98 6.05
N GLY A 56 12.14 -15.33 6.85
CA GLY A 56 12.73 -15.92 8.05
C GLY A 56 12.00 -15.65 9.36
N TRP A 57 11.06 -14.69 9.38
CA TRP A 57 10.55 -14.10 10.62
C TRP A 57 9.05 -13.88 10.59
N ALA A 58 8.40 -14.00 11.75
CA ALA A 58 6.97 -13.70 11.88
C ALA A 58 6.63 -13.05 13.21
N LEU A 59 5.62 -12.18 13.19
CA LEU A 59 4.91 -11.68 14.36
C LEU A 59 3.48 -12.18 14.28
N VAL A 60 3.05 -13.05 15.19
CA VAL A 60 1.77 -13.74 15.05
C VAL A 60 0.84 -13.41 16.22
N GLY A 61 -0.31 -12.82 15.91
CA GLY A 61 -1.33 -12.37 16.85
C GLY A 61 -1.38 -10.84 16.96
N LYS A 62 -2.59 -10.28 17.13
CA LYS A 62 -2.82 -8.83 17.19
C LYS A 62 -2.05 -8.08 18.29
N ASN A 63 -1.79 -8.76 19.42
CA ASN A 63 -1.14 -8.20 20.60
C ASN A 63 0.31 -8.68 20.74
N ALA A 64 0.84 -9.38 19.73
CA ALA A 64 2.20 -9.88 19.80
C ALA A 64 3.19 -8.71 19.72
N SER A 65 4.18 -8.72 20.60
CA SER A 65 5.28 -7.75 20.62
C SER A 65 6.61 -8.34 20.16
N THR A 66 6.69 -9.67 19.98
CA THR A 66 7.94 -10.38 19.70
C THR A 66 7.92 -11.02 18.33
N ILE A 67 8.88 -10.63 17.49
CA ILE A 67 9.13 -11.25 16.19
C ILE A 67 9.97 -12.52 16.43
N THR A 68 9.54 -13.66 15.88
CA THR A 68 10.20 -14.95 16.08
C THR A 68 10.61 -15.59 14.75
N LYS A 69 11.59 -16.49 14.80
CA LYS A 69 12.01 -17.25 13.62
C LYS A 69 10.89 -18.16 13.13
N VAL A 70 10.75 -18.24 11.82
CA VAL A 70 9.76 -19.10 11.18
C VAL A 70 10.21 -20.56 11.24
N ASN A 71 9.31 -21.42 11.70
CA ASN A 71 9.45 -22.87 11.72
C ASN A 71 8.06 -23.50 11.46
N LYS A 72 7.97 -24.84 11.49
CA LYS A 72 6.69 -25.56 11.25
C LYS A 72 5.57 -25.11 12.19
N LEU A 73 5.88 -24.85 13.47
CA LEU A 73 4.89 -24.38 14.45
C LEU A 73 4.44 -22.94 14.13
N THR A 74 5.37 -22.06 13.73
CA THR A 74 5.05 -20.70 13.28
C THR A 74 4.10 -20.73 12.08
N MET A 75 4.37 -21.57 11.06
CA MET A 75 3.50 -21.71 9.88
C MET A 75 2.10 -22.21 10.25
N ALA A 76 2.00 -23.20 11.15
CA ALA A 76 0.70 -23.67 11.64
C ALA A 76 -0.08 -22.57 12.40
N ARG A 77 0.63 -21.69 13.13
CA ARG A 77 0.01 -20.52 13.79
C ARG A 77 -0.47 -19.48 12.77
N LEU A 78 0.28 -19.19 11.70
CA LEU A 78 -0.17 -18.29 10.64
C LEU A 78 -1.48 -18.78 10.00
N GLN A 79 -1.54 -20.07 9.63
CA GLN A 79 -2.76 -20.67 9.09
C GLN A 79 -3.93 -20.60 10.09
N ARG A 80 -3.65 -20.80 11.39
CA ARG A 80 -4.66 -20.69 12.44
C ARG A 80 -5.21 -19.28 12.57
N GLU A 81 -4.36 -18.25 12.55
CA GLU A 81 -4.81 -16.85 12.59
C GLU A 81 -5.79 -16.56 11.45
N ILE A 82 -5.47 -17.02 10.23
CA ILE A 82 -6.37 -16.88 9.07
C ILE A 82 -7.70 -17.58 9.33
N ARG A 83 -7.70 -18.84 9.76
CA ARG A 83 -8.94 -19.62 10.00
C ARG A 83 -9.79 -19.07 11.15
N SER A 84 -9.17 -18.54 12.21
CA SER A 84 -9.86 -18.01 13.40
C SER A 84 -10.57 -16.67 13.18
N THR A 85 -10.43 -16.10 11.98
CA THR A 85 -10.90 -14.77 11.62
C THR A 85 -12.43 -14.60 11.69
N ALA A 86 -13.20 -15.69 11.59
CA ALA A 86 -14.65 -15.67 11.80
C ALA A 86 -15.03 -15.55 13.29
N GLU A 87 -14.18 -16.07 14.17
CA GLU A 87 -14.45 -16.24 15.60
C GLU A 87 -13.94 -15.05 16.43
N VAL A 88 -12.82 -14.47 16.02
CA VAL A 88 -12.10 -13.45 16.77
C VAL A 88 -12.35 -12.06 16.17
N GLY A 89 -12.60 -11.05 17.03
CA GLY A 89 -12.90 -9.69 16.56
C GLY A 89 -11.78 -9.03 15.73
N LEU A 90 -10.52 -9.33 16.04
CA LEU A 90 -9.35 -8.86 15.29
C LEU A 90 -8.26 -9.95 15.30
N THR A 91 -7.87 -10.43 14.13
CA THR A 91 -6.73 -11.35 13.94
C THR A 91 -5.64 -10.64 13.15
N GLY A 92 -4.40 -11.09 13.29
CA GLY A 92 -3.35 -10.48 12.50
C GLY A 92 -1.96 -11.08 12.67
N PHE A 93 -1.16 -10.95 11.63
CA PHE A 93 0.25 -11.30 11.67
C PHE A 93 1.07 -10.48 10.68
N ARG A 94 2.39 -10.51 10.88
CA ARG A 94 3.39 -10.15 9.88
C ARG A 94 4.23 -11.39 9.58
N TYR A 95 4.44 -11.72 8.31
CA TYR A 95 5.35 -12.78 7.85
C TYR A 95 6.35 -12.16 6.89
N GLN A 96 7.63 -12.13 7.28
CA GLN A 96 8.59 -11.20 6.70
C GLN A 96 10.04 -11.71 6.71
N GLY A 97 10.88 -11.04 5.93
CA GLY A 97 12.32 -11.24 5.96
C GLY A 97 13.04 -10.57 4.79
N PRO A 98 14.36 -10.81 4.63
CA PRO A 98 15.17 -11.74 5.42
C PRO A 98 15.48 -11.26 6.85
N GLN A 99 15.36 -9.96 7.11
CA GLN A 99 15.57 -9.37 8.43
C GLN A 99 14.26 -9.32 9.24
N PRO A 100 14.34 -9.39 10.58
CA PRO A 100 13.16 -9.19 11.44
C PRO A 100 12.69 -7.74 11.46
N TYR A 101 13.55 -6.77 11.14
CA TYR A 101 13.24 -5.35 11.07
C TYR A 101 13.72 -4.82 9.73
N ALA A 102 13.02 -3.83 9.16
CA ALA A 102 13.28 -3.34 7.80
C ALA A 102 13.33 -4.45 6.72
N PRO A 103 12.35 -5.38 6.68
CA PRO A 103 12.39 -6.49 5.74
C PRO A 103 12.15 -6.03 4.30
N ASP A 104 12.79 -6.72 3.35
CA ASP A 104 12.53 -6.50 1.92
C ASP A 104 11.21 -7.14 1.47
N TYR A 105 10.83 -8.23 2.14
CA TYR A 105 9.61 -8.97 1.89
C TYR A 105 8.72 -8.96 3.14
N ARG A 106 7.45 -8.58 3.00
CA ARG A 106 6.47 -8.68 4.07
C ARG A 106 5.09 -9.03 3.53
N MET A 107 4.44 -9.99 4.17
CA MET A 107 3.00 -10.16 4.13
C MET A 107 2.42 -9.71 5.47
N ARG A 108 1.44 -8.83 5.42
CA ARG A 108 0.64 -8.42 6.58
C ARG A 108 -0.79 -8.87 6.37
N TRP A 109 -1.27 -9.57 7.38
CA TRP A 109 -2.66 -9.98 7.52
C TRP A 109 -3.22 -9.23 8.72
N LEU A 110 -4.31 -8.49 8.53
CA LEU A 110 -5.01 -7.82 9.62
C LEU A 110 -6.51 -7.85 9.30
N VAL A 111 -7.24 -8.77 9.90
CA VAL A 111 -8.67 -8.91 9.61
C VAL A 111 -9.50 -8.49 10.81
N ASN A 112 -10.43 -7.58 10.55
CA ASN A 112 -11.30 -6.98 11.56
C ASN A 112 -12.75 -7.38 11.29
N ARG A 113 -13.37 -8.11 12.21
CA ARG A 113 -14.76 -8.56 12.06
C ARG A 113 -15.76 -7.42 12.04
N GLU A 114 -15.42 -6.28 12.65
CA GLU A 114 -16.24 -5.06 12.58
C GLU A 114 -16.27 -4.44 11.17
N ALA A 115 -15.43 -4.90 10.23
CA ALA A 115 -15.46 -4.46 8.84
C ALA A 115 -16.77 -4.82 8.13
N ALA A 116 -17.52 -5.82 8.62
CA ALA A 116 -18.84 -6.18 8.11
C ALA A 116 -19.92 -5.14 8.43
N ASP A 117 -19.75 -4.34 9.48
CA ASP A 117 -20.68 -3.26 9.82
C ASP A 117 -20.51 -2.09 8.85
N SER A 118 -21.54 -1.80 8.06
CA SER A 118 -21.55 -0.71 7.10
C SER A 118 -21.44 0.68 7.75
N ASN A 119 -21.79 0.81 9.04
CA ASN A 119 -21.69 2.06 9.79
C ASN A 119 -20.27 2.33 10.33
N ASN A 120 -19.39 1.33 10.30
CA ASN A 120 -18.03 1.44 10.80
C ASN A 120 -17.04 1.78 9.68
N THR A 121 -16.00 2.55 9.99
CA THR A 121 -14.91 2.90 9.07
C THR A 121 -13.76 1.89 9.03
N LYS A 122 -13.80 0.87 9.91
CA LYS A 122 -12.82 -0.22 9.91
C LYS A 122 -12.94 -1.09 8.66
N THR A 123 -11.79 -1.50 8.15
CA THR A 123 -11.60 -2.49 7.08
C THR A 123 -10.66 -3.58 7.53
N SER A 124 -10.71 -4.71 6.83
CA SER A 124 -9.65 -5.70 6.84
C SER A 124 -8.57 -5.28 5.85
N LEU A 125 -7.31 -5.54 6.20
CA LEU A 125 -6.14 -5.18 5.42
C LEU A 125 -5.35 -6.43 5.05
N ILE A 126 -5.13 -6.57 3.75
CA ILE A 126 -4.14 -7.47 3.17
C ILE A 126 -3.04 -6.60 2.56
N GLU A 127 -1.80 -6.75 2.99
CA GLU A 127 -0.69 -5.97 2.46
C GLU A 127 0.50 -6.86 2.14
N LEU A 128 1.12 -6.61 0.99
CA LEU A 128 2.37 -7.21 0.58
C LEU A 128 3.41 -6.10 0.37
N MET A 129 4.67 -6.45 0.64
CA MET A 129 5.83 -5.61 0.38
C MET A 129 6.88 -6.49 -0.29
N VAL A 130 7.44 -6.00 -1.40
CA VAL A 130 8.51 -6.65 -2.16
C VAL A 130 9.56 -5.61 -2.56
N PRO A 131 10.80 -6.02 -2.92
CA PRO A 131 11.73 -5.15 -3.60
C PRO A 131 11.12 -4.52 -4.85
N VAL A 132 11.52 -3.30 -5.18
CA VAL A 132 11.12 -2.70 -6.45
C VAL A 132 11.76 -3.46 -7.63
N PRO A 133 11.04 -3.65 -8.75
CA PRO A 133 11.63 -4.21 -9.96
C PRO A 133 12.68 -3.29 -10.61
N ASP A 134 13.70 -3.89 -11.23
CA ASP A 134 14.80 -3.18 -11.89
C ASP A 134 14.44 -2.63 -13.28
N ASP A 135 13.45 -3.25 -13.95
CA ASP A 135 13.08 -2.95 -15.34
C ASP A 135 11.56 -2.96 -15.59
N ALA A 136 11.17 -2.50 -16.77
CA ALA A 136 9.77 -2.44 -17.20
C ALA A 136 9.07 -3.80 -17.18
N GLN A 137 9.79 -4.88 -17.54
CA GLN A 137 9.20 -6.21 -17.56
C GLN A 137 8.85 -6.69 -16.14
N GLY A 138 9.71 -6.41 -15.16
CA GLY A 138 9.45 -6.68 -13.76
C GLY A 138 8.26 -5.88 -13.22
N TRP A 139 8.11 -4.61 -13.59
CA TRP A 139 6.92 -3.81 -13.24
C TRP A 139 5.64 -4.39 -13.83
N ARG A 140 5.64 -4.79 -15.11
CA ARG A 140 4.49 -5.45 -15.74
C ARG A 140 4.14 -6.78 -15.05
N SER A 141 5.14 -7.61 -14.74
CA SER A 141 4.94 -8.88 -14.04
C SER A 141 4.37 -8.68 -12.62
N MET A 142 4.81 -7.63 -11.91
CA MET A 142 4.24 -7.29 -10.60
C MET A 142 2.80 -6.80 -10.71
N ALA A 143 2.47 -5.93 -11.68
CA ALA A 143 1.09 -5.50 -11.92
C ALA A 143 0.15 -6.70 -12.21
N GLN A 144 0.61 -7.66 -13.02
CA GLN A 144 -0.14 -8.89 -13.30
C GLN A 144 -0.29 -9.77 -12.04
N THR A 145 0.76 -9.89 -11.24
CA THR A 145 0.72 -10.66 -9.97
C THR A 145 -0.28 -10.05 -8.99
N PHE A 146 -0.28 -8.73 -8.82
CA PHE A 146 -1.21 -8.02 -7.94
C PHE A 146 -2.65 -8.07 -8.45
N ARG A 147 -2.85 -8.01 -9.78
CA ARG A 147 -4.15 -8.28 -10.38
C ARG A 147 -4.66 -9.67 -10.00
N GLU A 148 -3.86 -10.71 -10.24
CA GLU A 148 -4.24 -12.09 -9.93
C GLU A 148 -4.60 -12.24 -8.44
N ILE A 149 -3.78 -11.69 -7.53
CA ILE A 149 -4.07 -11.69 -6.10
C ILE A 149 -5.41 -11.00 -5.82
N SER A 150 -5.64 -9.81 -6.38
CA SER A 150 -6.88 -9.06 -6.14
C SER A 150 -8.15 -9.82 -6.57
N GLU A 151 -8.07 -10.66 -7.60
CA GLU A 151 -9.20 -11.46 -8.11
C GLU A 151 -9.66 -12.57 -7.14
N HIS A 152 -8.86 -12.86 -6.11
CA HIS A 152 -9.24 -13.76 -5.01
C HIS A 152 -9.91 -13.06 -3.83
N PHE A 153 -9.80 -11.73 -3.69
CA PHE A 153 -10.27 -11.02 -2.50
C PHE A 153 -11.48 -10.11 -2.77
N PRO A 154 -12.43 -10.00 -1.82
CA PRO A 154 -13.54 -9.06 -1.89
C PRO A 154 -13.12 -7.66 -1.42
N TYR A 155 -12.24 -7.00 -2.18
CA TYR A 155 -11.76 -5.66 -1.84
C TYR A 155 -12.77 -4.58 -2.27
N ASP A 156 -12.88 -3.49 -1.49
CA ASP A 156 -13.55 -2.26 -1.94
C ASP A 156 -12.56 -1.41 -2.75
N THR A 157 -11.38 -1.21 -2.18
CA THR A 157 -10.29 -0.45 -2.78
C THR A 157 -8.95 -1.12 -2.51
N GLY A 158 -7.99 -0.86 -3.38
CA GLY A 158 -6.63 -1.33 -3.20
C GLY A 158 -5.66 -0.54 -4.07
N TYR A 159 -4.36 -0.78 -3.88
CA TYR A 159 -3.35 -0.11 -4.66
C TYR A 159 -2.03 -0.87 -4.69
N ALA A 160 -1.14 -0.48 -5.62
CA ALA A 160 0.30 -0.70 -5.49
C ALA A 160 1.10 0.55 -5.84
N SER A 161 2.21 0.79 -5.14
CA SER A 161 3.13 1.91 -5.43
C SER A 161 4.50 1.67 -4.81
N PRO A 162 5.61 2.20 -5.39
CA PRO A 162 6.84 2.34 -4.62
C PRO A 162 6.57 3.23 -3.41
N GLY A 163 6.86 2.73 -2.22
CA GLY A 163 6.63 3.41 -0.95
C GLY A 163 7.92 3.67 -0.20
N LEU A 164 7.99 4.80 0.49
CA LEU A 164 9.02 5.13 1.46
C LEU A 164 8.66 4.44 2.78
N VAL A 165 9.26 3.28 3.02
CA VAL A 165 8.88 2.37 4.12
C VAL A 165 9.86 2.51 5.28
N PHE A 166 9.32 2.56 6.50
CA PHE A 166 10.12 2.46 7.71
C PHE A 166 10.14 1.01 8.20
N GLY A 167 11.29 0.61 8.74
CA GLY A 167 11.57 -0.80 9.04
C GLY A 167 11.23 -1.26 10.44
N ASP A 168 11.25 -0.35 11.41
CA ASP A 168 10.96 -0.60 12.81
C ASP A 168 9.93 0.41 13.31
N ASP A 169 8.91 -0.09 14.01
CA ASP A 169 7.89 0.76 14.63
C ASP A 169 8.50 1.70 15.69
N ALA A 170 9.61 1.28 16.33
CA ALA A 170 10.34 2.09 17.30
C ALA A 170 11.09 3.27 16.65
N ALA A 171 11.40 3.18 15.35
CA ALA A 171 12.18 4.18 14.62
C ALA A 171 11.32 5.07 13.71
N LYS A 172 10.00 5.13 13.97
CA LYS A 172 9.06 5.90 13.15
C LYS A 172 9.37 7.39 13.11
N VAL A 173 9.84 7.96 14.23
CA VAL A 173 10.12 9.40 14.33
C VAL A 173 11.34 9.76 13.48
N GLU A 174 12.41 8.98 13.63
CA GLU A 174 13.65 9.10 12.86
C GLU A 174 13.39 8.89 11.36
N ALA A 175 12.60 7.87 11.02
CA ALA A 175 12.18 7.63 9.65
C ALA A 175 11.34 8.79 9.09
N GLY A 176 10.43 9.36 9.88
CA GLY A 176 9.59 10.49 9.47
C GLY A 176 10.40 11.73 9.08
N ALA A 177 11.51 12.00 9.78
CA ALA A 177 12.41 13.10 9.45
C ALA A 177 13.06 12.96 8.05
N ILE A 178 13.16 11.73 7.53
CA ILE A 178 13.69 11.42 6.19
C ILE A 178 12.55 11.31 5.17
N ILE A 179 11.46 10.61 5.53
CA ILE A 179 10.32 10.32 4.64
C ILE A 179 9.60 11.60 4.23
N GLY A 180 9.30 12.50 5.17
CA GLY A 180 8.51 13.71 4.90
C GLY A 180 9.08 14.59 3.79
N PRO A 181 10.36 15.02 3.89
CA PRO A 181 11.02 15.80 2.84
C PRO A 181 11.09 15.07 1.49
N LEU A 182 11.39 13.76 1.50
CA LEU A 182 11.46 12.96 0.28
C LEU A 182 10.11 12.83 -0.40
N ALA A 183 9.05 12.56 0.36
CA ALA A 183 7.69 12.44 -0.16
C ALA A 183 7.27 13.74 -0.87
N MET A 184 7.46 14.90 -0.24
CA MET A 184 7.08 16.18 -0.85
C MET A 184 7.83 16.51 -2.12
N ARG A 185 9.10 16.11 -2.21
CA ARG A 185 9.91 16.29 -3.42
C ARG A 185 9.51 15.31 -4.53
N HIS A 186 9.29 14.05 -4.16
CA HIS A 186 9.04 12.95 -5.06
C HIS A 186 7.60 12.44 -4.87
N LYS A 187 6.65 13.23 -5.37
CA LYS A 187 5.22 13.07 -5.09
C LYS A 187 4.63 11.71 -5.48
N GLY A 188 5.28 10.97 -6.37
CA GLY A 188 4.80 9.66 -6.79
C GLY A 188 5.13 8.52 -5.83
N PHE A 189 6.03 8.72 -4.87
CA PHE A 189 6.16 7.74 -3.79
C PHE A 189 4.91 7.71 -2.92
N ASP A 190 4.61 6.52 -2.39
CA ASP A 190 3.65 6.38 -1.31
C ASP A 190 4.33 6.53 0.06
N VAL A 191 3.55 6.90 1.06
CA VAL A 191 3.93 6.86 2.47
C VAL A 191 2.97 5.89 3.16
N PRO A 192 3.31 4.59 3.19
CA PRO A 192 2.39 3.55 3.63
C PRO A 192 2.21 3.60 5.14
N ASN A 193 0.95 3.73 5.57
CA ASN A 193 0.54 3.57 6.97
C ASN A 193 -0.72 2.69 7.07
N ASN A 194 -0.82 1.70 6.19
CA ASN A 194 -2.08 1.02 5.90
C ASN A 194 -2.69 0.31 7.11
N ALA A 195 -1.87 -0.23 8.01
CA ALA A 195 -2.35 -0.89 9.22
C ALA A 195 -3.12 0.07 10.14
N THR A 196 -2.74 1.35 10.17
CA THR A 196 -3.47 2.37 10.91
C THR A 196 -4.61 2.94 10.05
N THR A 197 -4.37 3.18 8.77
CA THR A 197 -5.40 3.69 7.86
C THR A 197 -6.59 2.73 7.74
N SER A 198 -6.40 1.42 7.85
CA SER A 198 -7.48 0.43 7.79
C SER A 198 -8.52 0.60 8.91
N TYR A 199 -8.23 1.34 9.98
CA TYR A 199 -9.23 1.66 11.01
C TYR A 199 -10.18 2.78 10.60
N PHE A 200 -9.86 3.56 9.55
CA PHE A 200 -10.56 4.81 9.24
C PHE A 200 -10.95 4.96 7.77
N VAL A 201 -10.31 4.22 6.85
CA VAL A 201 -10.48 4.37 5.40
C VAL A 201 -11.90 4.01 4.93
N GLY A 202 -12.61 3.15 5.66
CA GLY A 202 -13.93 2.67 5.29
C GLY A 202 -13.95 2.12 3.88
N ARG A 203 -14.86 2.62 3.04
CA ARG A 203 -14.96 2.24 1.63
C ARG A 203 -14.18 3.19 0.70
N GLY A 204 -13.34 4.07 1.25
CA GLY A 204 -12.58 5.07 0.51
C GLY A 204 -11.34 4.49 -0.16
N SER A 205 -10.82 5.20 -1.16
CA SER A 205 -9.52 4.96 -1.77
C SER A 205 -8.46 5.78 -1.04
N ARG A 206 -7.22 5.30 -0.97
CA ARG A 206 -6.11 6.10 -0.42
C ARG A 206 -5.67 7.26 -1.36
N GLY A 207 -6.32 7.44 -2.50
CA GLY A 207 -5.95 8.40 -3.55
C GLY A 207 -4.96 7.83 -4.57
N ALA A 208 -4.48 8.68 -5.47
CA ALA A 208 -3.70 8.27 -6.64
C ALA A 208 -2.35 7.62 -6.28
N ARG A 209 -2.12 6.46 -6.89
CA ARG A 209 -0.91 5.63 -6.83
C ARG A 209 -0.69 4.96 -8.17
N TRP A 210 0.49 4.37 -8.36
CA TRP A 210 0.88 3.73 -9.63
C TRP A 210 -0.17 2.72 -10.12
N LEU A 211 -0.64 1.84 -9.24
CA LEU A 211 -1.74 0.91 -9.50
C LEU A 211 -2.86 1.20 -8.52
N THR A 212 -4.10 1.27 -9.00
CA THR A 212 -5.31 1.38 -8.18
C THR A 212 -6.30 0.28 -8.54
N LEU A 213 -6.87 -0.36 -7.51
CA LEU A 213 -7.91 -1.36 -7.63
C LEU A 213 -9.20 -0.81 -7.03
N LEU A 214 -10.31 -0.96 -7.74
CA LEU A 214 -11.64 -0.56 -7.30
C LEU A 214 -12.60 -1.73 -7.47
N SER A 215 -13.47 -1.96 -6.49
CA SER A 215 -14.58 -2.90 -6.64
C SER A 215 -15.52 -2.45 -7.76
N LYS A 216 -16.43 -3.32 -8.19
CA LYS A 216 -17.45 -2.95 -9.19
C LYS A 216 -18.29 -1.77 -8.71
N GLU A 217 -18.68 -1.77 -7.44
CA GLU A 217 -19.47 -0.70 -6.81
C GLU A 217 -18.68 0.62 -6.79
N LYS A 218 -17.40 0.59 -6.41
CA LYS A 218 -16.56 1.79 -6.35
C LYS A 218 -16.24 2.37 -7.72
N ALA A 219 -16.01 1.50 -8.70
CA ALA A 219 -15.84 1.92 -10.09
C ALA A 219 -17.12 2.56 -10.64
N ALA A 220 -18.30 2.01 -10.32
CA ALA A 220 -19.58 2.57 -10.73
C ALA A 220 -19.85 3.95 -10.11
N GLU A 221 -19.49 4.15 -8.84
CA GLU A 221 -19.64 5.43 -8.12
C GLU A 221 -18.94 6.61 -8.81
N ILE A 222 -17.80 6.34 -9.46
CA ILE A 222 -17.03 7.35 -10.21
C ILE A 222 -17.22 7.25 -11.74
N GLY A 223 -18.13 6.40 -12.21
CA GLY A 223 -18.39 6.18 -13.63
C GLY A 223 -17.17 5.68 -14.41
N LEU A 224 -16.29 4.88 -13.78
CA LEU A 224 -15.07 4.40 -14.41
C LEU A 224 -15.40 3.48 -15.60
N SER A 225 -14.76 3.73 -16.73
CA SER A 225 -14.88 2.92 -17.94
C SER A 225 -13.52 2.71 -18.60
N SER A 226 -13.39 1.63 -19.39
CA SER A 226 -12.22 1.42 -20.28
C SER A 226 -12.30 2.23 -21.57
N ALA A 227 -13.47 2.79 -21.90
CA ALA A 227 -13.73 3.54 -23.12
C ALA A 227 -13.51 5.03 -22.86
N GLY A 228 -12.26 5.48 -22.84
CA GLY A 228 -11.92 6.88 -22.64
C GLY A 228 -10.55 7.24 -23.21
N ASN A 229 -10.31 8.54 -23.37
CA ASN A 229 -8.97 9.04 -23.70
C ASN A 229 -8.08 8.90 -22.46
N LEU A 230 -7.32 7.81 -22.43
CA LEU A 230 -6.33 7.56 -21.38
C LEU A 230 -5.04 8.34 -21.68
N PRO A 231 -4.34 8.88 -20.66
CA PRO A 231 -2.99 9.38 -20.83
C PRO A 231 -2.05 8.31 -21.41
N GLN A 232 -0.98 8.74 -22.07
CA GLN A 232 0.00 7.81 -22.64
C GLN A 232 0.56 6.87 -21.56
N GLY A 233 0.52 5.56 -21.83
CA GLY A 233 1.03 4.53 -20.92
C GLY A 233 0.09 4.16 -19.77
N ALA A 234 -1.01 4.91 -19.57
CA ALA A 234 -2.04 4.54 -18.62
C ALA A 234 -2.95 3.44 -19.18
N THR A 235 -3.43 2.54 -18.32
CA THR A 235 -4.40 1.51 -18.69
C THR A 235 -5.52 1.43 -17.66
N VAL A 236 -6.73 1.11 -18.14
CA VAL A 236 -7.90 0.80 -17.31
C VAL A 236 -8.47 -0.52 -17.82
N ALA A 237 -8.46 -1.55 -16.97
CA ALA A 237 -8.88 -2.89 -17.35
C ALA A 237 -9.84 -3.49 -16.30
N PRO A 238 -10.88 -4.22 -16.73
CA PRO A 238 -11.73 -4.96 -15.81
C PRO A 238 -10.95 -6.13 -15.18
N THR A 239 -11.27 -6.45 -13.94
CA THR A 239 -10.84 -7.64 -13.19
C THR A 239 -12.07 -8.47 -12.81
N LYS A 240 -11.87 -9.68 -12.25
CA LYS A 240 -12.98 -10.50 -11.75
C LYS A 240 -13.86 -9.74 -10.73
N ASN A 241 -13.24 -8.98 -9.84
CA ASN A 241 -13.89 -8.32 -8.69
C ASN A 241 -14.10 -6.81 -8.89
N GLY A 242 -13.69 -6.24 -10.03
CA GLY A 242 -13.87 -4.82 -10.30
C GLY A 242 -13.00 -4.32 -11.44
N TRP A 243 -12.21 -3.29 -11.15
CA TRP A 243 -11.37 -2.60 -12.14
C TRP A 243 -9.98 -2.35 -11.59
N MET A 244 -9.01 -2.31 -12.50
CA MET A 244 -7.63 -1.95 -12.23
C MET A 244 -7.22 -0.79 -13.13
N ILE A 245 -6.68 0.26 -12.51
CA ILE A 245 -6.04 1.39 -13.18
C ILE A 245 -4.53 1.24 -12.97
N VAL A 246 -3.75 1.31 -14.05
CA VAL A 246 -2.30 1.42 -14.00
C VAL A 246 -1.94 2.77 -14.61
N ALA A 247 -1.36 3.66 -13.82
CA ALA A 247 -1.08 5.04 -14.23
C ALA A 247 -0.03 5.11 -15.35
N SER A 248 0.95 4.21 -15.33
CA SER A 248 2.07 4.20 -16.27
C SER A 248 2.74 2.82 -16.26
N GLU A 249 3.51 2.51 -17.29
CA GLU A 249 4.23 1.23 -17.38
C GLU A 249 5.23 1.02 -16.21
N ILE A 250 5.94 2.09 -15.84
CA ILE A 250 6.82 2.17 -14.68
C ILE A 250 6.30 3.31 -13.80
N PRO A 251 6.26 3.18 -12.46
CA PRO A 251 5.79 4.24 -11.58
C PRO A 251 6.48 5.59 -11.81
N GLU A 252 5.68 6.63 -12.00
CA GLU A 252 6.13 8.01 -12.03
C GLU A 252 6.37 8.50 -10.60
N VAL A 253 7.62 8.67 -10.18
CA VAL A 253 7.94 9.21 -8.85
C VAL A 253 7.97 10.75 -8.79
N GLY A 254 8.23 11.41 -9.92
CA GLY A 254 8.43 12.87 -10.00
C GLY A 254 9.67 13.36 -9.24
N ASP A 255 10.05 14.62 -9.46
CA ASP A 255 11.05 15.37 -8.70
C ASP A 255 10.77 16.87 -8.88
N THR A 256 10.10 17.48 -7.90
CA THR A 256 9.73 18.91 -7.94
C THR A 256 10.94 19.82 -8.03
N ASN A 257 12.10 19.43 -7.48
CA ASN A 257 13.31 20.25 -7.54
C ASN A 257 13.93 20.26 -8.95
N ARG A 258 13.56 19.31 -9.80
CA ARG A 258 13.98 19.21 -11.20
C ARG A 258 12.85 19.53 -12.19
N GLY A 259 11.69 19.98 -11.69
CA GLY A 259 10.50 20.25 -12.52
C GLY A 259 9.94 19.01 -13.21
N VAL A 260 10.16 17.80 -12.66
CA VAL A 260 9.62 16.56 -13.21
C VAL A 260 8.34 16.20 -12.49
N GLU A 261 7.22 16.30 -13.20
CA GLU A 261 5.88 16.01 -12.66
C GLU A 261 5.48 14.55 -12.88
N ALA A 262 4.65 14.01 -11.98
CA ALA A 262 4.00 12.72 -12.16
C ALA A 262 2.60 12.91 -12.76
N THR A 263 2.57 13.29 -14.04
CA THR A 263 1.37 13.77 -14.74
C THR A 263 0.24 12.73 -14.77
N ASN A 264 0.56 11.44 -14.93
CA ASN A 264 -0.50 10.41 -14.98
C ASN A 264 -1.12 10.20 -13.60
N LEU A 265 -0.39 10.43 -12.51
CA LEU A 265 -0.95 10.41 -11.15
C LEU A 265 -1.90 11.58 -10.88
N GLN A 266 -1.73 12.73 -11.53
CA GLN A 266 -2.70 13.83 -11.49
C GLN A 266 -4.02 13.43 -12.16
N TRP A 267 -3.95 12.73 -13.29
CA TRP A 267 -5.13 12.18 -13.96
C TRP A 267 -5.85 11.15 -13.08
N VAL A 268 -5.11 10.20 -12.50
CA VAL A 268 -5.69 9.22 -11.56
C VAL A 268 -6.33 9.93 -10.37
N ALA A 269 -5.68 10.96 -9.81
CA ALA A 269 -6.19 11.67 -8.63
C ALA A 269 -7.55 12.31 -8.89
N LYS A 270 -7.71 12.99 -10.03
CA LYS A 270 -8.98 13.62 -10.42
C LYS A 270 -10.12 12.62 -10.53
N ILE A 271 -9.84 11.43 -11.10
CA ILE A 271 -10.85 10.35 -11.21
C ILE A 271 -11.23 9.82 -9.82
N LEU A 272 -10.25 9.63 -8.94
CA LEU A 272 -10.48 9.05 -7.62
C LEU A 272 -10.97 10.05 -6.58
N GLU A 273 -10.93 11.36 -6.85
CA GLU A 273 -11.27 12.41 -5.88
C GLU A 273 -12.60 12.16 -5.14
N PRO A 274 -13.72 11.80 -5.81
CA PRO A 274 -15.00 11.61 -5.15
C PRO A 274 -15.00 10.50 -4.09
N ILE A 275 -14.11 9.51 -4.23
CA ILE A 275 -14.02 8.35 -3.35
C ILE A 275 -12.74 8.33 -2.51
N SER A 276 -11.91 9.37 -2.59
CA SER A 276 -10.62 9.41 -1.88
C SER A 276 -10.83 9.74 -0.41
N PHE A 277 -10.20 8.95 0.45
CA PHE A 277 -10.08 9.19 1.88
C PHE A 277 -8.98 10.23 2.13
N PHE A 278 -9.38 11.36 2.70
CA PHE A 278 -8.53 12.44 3.17
C PHE A 278 -8.64 12.58 4.69
N GLY A 279 -7.64 13.20 5.31
CA GLY A 279 -7.60 13.47 6.74
C GLY A 279 -7.00 12.33 7.57
N ASP A 280 -6.08 11.53 7.02
CA ASP A 280 -5.37 10.50 7.78
C ASP A 280 -4.33 11.14 8.72
N ARG A 281 -4.81 11.61 9.87
CA ARG A 281 -4.00 12.26 10.91
C ARG A 281 -2.84 11.39 11.42
N ASN A 282 -2.88 10.07 11.19
CA ASN A 282 -1.81 9.17 11.62
C ASN A 282 -0.57 9.27 10.73
N LEU A 283 -0.68 9.90 9.55
CA LEU A 283 0.49 10.20 8.72
C LEU A 283 1.41 11.26 9.31
N LYS A 284 0.98 12.01 10.34
CA LYS A 284 1.80 13.05 10.96
C LYS A 284 3.16 12.54 11.43
N MET A 285 3.21 11.29 11.94
CA MET A 285 4.45 10.69 12.45
C MET A 285 5.47 10.38 11.34
N LEU A 286 5.03 10.28 10.09
CA LEU A 286 5.88 9.93 8.94
C LEU A 286 6.14 11.11 8.00
N LEU A 287 5.26 12.11 8.02
CA LEU A 287 5.34 13.26 7.13
C LEU A 287 5.81 14.52 7.84
N SER A 288 5.07 14.93 8.88
CA SER A 288 5.27 16.16 9.62
C SER A 288 4.24 16.27 10.74
N ASP A 289 4.62 16.83 11.88
CA ASP A 289 3.67 17.18 12.96
C ASP A 289 2.67 18.29 12.54
N ARG A 290 2.92 18.96 11.42
CA ARG A 290 2.03 19.97 10.83
C ARG A 290 0.91 19.33 10.01
N LEU A 291 -0.34 19.51 10.43
CA LEU A 291 -1.50 18.94 9.73
C LEU A 291 -1.69 19.49 8.30
N ASP A 292 -1.38 20.77 8.06
CA ASP A 292 -1.43 21.36 6.72
C ASP A 292 -0.45 20.69 5.74
N PHE A 293 0.63 20.10 6.25
CA PHE A 293 1.57 19.34 5.45
C PHE A 293 0.99 17.98 5.05
N VAL A 294 0.32 17.30 5.98
CA VAL A 294 -0.39 16.04 5.72
C VAL A 294 -1.50 16.27 4.69
N ASP A 295 -2.32 17.30 4.85
CA ASP A 295 -3.42 17.61 3.94
C ASP A 295 -2.91 17.91 2.51
N ARG A 296 -1.82 18.70 2.39
CA ARG A 296 -1.17 18.96 1.11
C ARG A 296 -0.61 17.70 0.47
N TRP A 297 -0.05 16.80 1.27
CA TRP A 297 0.47 15.53 0.77
C TRP A 297 -0.63 14.60 0.25
N GLU A 298 -1.73 14.46 0.99
CA GLU A 298 -2.85 13.64 0.54
C GLU A 298 -3.47 14.20 -0.75
N ARG A 299 -3.52 15.53 -0.89
CA ARG A 299 -4.08 16.25 -2.07
C ARG A 299 -3.05 16.65 -3.12
N ARG A 300 -1.81 16.16 -3.04
CA ARG A 300 -0.64 16.62 -3.84
C ARG A 300 -0.79 16.62 -5.36
N PHE A 301 -1.80 15.93 -5.88
CA PHE A 301 -2.12 15.75 -7.29
C PHE A 301 -3.44 16.39 -7.71
N LEU A 302 -4.19 16.97 -6.78
CA LEU A 302 -5.47 17.64 -7.03
C LEU A 302 -5.33 19.17 -7.10
N SER A 303 -4.27 19.73 -6.52
CA SER A 303 -3.99 21.16 -6.63
C SER A 303 -3.63 21.54 -8.07
N VAL A 304 -4.35 22.53 -8.61
CA VAL A 304 -4.10 23.11 -9.94
C VAL A 304 -2.74 23.82 -9.94
N ALA A 305 -1.95 23.61 -10.99
CA ALA A 305 -0.83 24.49 -11.32
C ALA A 305 -1.40 25.89 -11.61
N GLY A 306 -1.50 26.74 -10.59
CA GLY A 306 -2.17 28.04 -10.71
C GLY A 306 -2.22 28.89 -9.44
N GLU A 307 -2.14 28.30 -8.24
CA GLU A 307 -1.92 29.08 -7.01
C GLU A 307 -0.43 29.33 -6.80
N MET A 308 0.15 30.09 -7.73
CA MET A 308 1.40 30.79 -7.48
C MET A 308 1.12 31.92 -6.49
N SER A 309 1.83 31.87 -5.36
CA SER A 309 2.33 33.02 -4.61
C SER A 309 1.35 34.19 -4.41
N THR A 310 0.80 34.29 -3.22
CA THR A 310 0.63 35.60 -2.59
C THR A 310 1.65 35.73 -1.45
N PRO A 311 2.29 36.90 -1.32
CA PRO A 311 3.43 37.15 -0.44
C PRO A 311 3.09 37.03 1.04
#